data_AF-A0A800N9Z3-F1
#
_entry.id   AF-A0A800N9Z3-F1
#
_cell.length_a   1.000
_cell.length_b   1.000
_cell.length_c   1.000
_cell.angle_alpha   90.00
_cell.angle_beta   90.00
_cell.angle_gamma   90.00
#
_symmetry.space_group_name_H-M   'P 1'
#
loop_
_entity.id
_entity.type
_entity.pdbx_description
1 polymer ?
#
loop_
_entity_poly.entity_id
_entity_poly.type
_entity_poly.pdbx_seq_one_letter_code
_entity_poly.pdbx_strand_id
1 'polypeptide(L)' 'MAKGLHPSSHGIRISYPRPGEKPEVTEGPFTESKELTAGFILIDVNSMEEAIEWAMRMPDPQGHGEGQIELRQVF' A
#
# COMPACT_ATOMS: atom_id res chain seq x y z
N MET A 1 -10.98 -6.95 9.58
CA MET A 1 -10.39 -5.88 10.41
C MET A 1 -9.07 -5.49 9.78
N ALA A 2 -8.90 -4.25 9.34
CA ALA A 2 -7.60 -3.76 8.89
C ALA A 2 -6.69 -3.64 10.13
N LYS A 3 -5.58 -4.38 10.15
CA LYS A 3 -4.51 -4.16 11.13
C LYS A 3 -3.52 -3.21 10.48
N GLY A 4 -3.26 -2.06 11.09
CA GLY A 4 -2.27 -1.11 10.57
C GLY A 4 -0.87 -1.75 10.50
N LEU A 5 -0.02 -1.22 9.62
CA LEU A 5 1.38 -1.64 9.55
C LEU A 5 2.20 -1.03 10.69
N HIS A 6 3.26 -1.72 11.09
CA HIS A 6 4.27 -1.15 11.97
C HIS A 6 4.99 0.04 11.29
N PRO A 7 5.59 0.97 12.07
CA PRO A 7 6.36 2.07 11.51
C PRO A 7 7.43 1.60 10.53
N SER A 8 7.78 2.43 9.53
CA SER A 8 8.76 2.07 8.49
C SER A 8 10.14 1.69 9.04
N SER A 9 10.49 2.12 10.25
CA SER A 9 11.70 1.67 10.97
C SER A 9 11.76 0.16 11.25
N HIS A 10 10.63 -0.55 11.15
CA HIS A 10 10.55 -2.01 11.26
C HIS A 10 10.31 -2.67 9.90
N GLY A 11 10.38 -1.91 8.81
CA GLY A 11 10.15 -2.38 7.45
C GLY A 11 11.43 -2.85 6.76
N ILE A 12 11.25 -3.77 5.81
CA ILE A 12 12.27 -4.16 4.82
C ILE A 12 11.72 -3.76 3.44
N ARG A 13 12.55 -3.08 2.64
CA ARG A 13 12.24 -2.76 1.23
C ARG A 13 13.09 -3.64 0.33
N ILE A 14 12.45 -4.27 -0.64
CA ILE A 14 13.10 -5.06 -1.68
C ILE A 14 12.86 -4.34 -3.00
N SER A 15 13.92 -3.87 -3.66
CA SER A 15 13.84 -3.16 -4.95
C SER A 15 14.47 -3.98 -6.07
N TYR A 16 13.90 -3.86 -7.27
CA TYR A 16 14.40 -4.47 -8.50
C TYR A 16 14.77 -3.35 -9.48
N PRO A 17 15.93 -2.69 -9.32
CA PRO A 17 16.26 -1.50 -10.10
C PRO A 17 16.50 -1.81 -11.58
N ARG A 18 16.81 -3.07 -11.93
CA ARG A 18 17.12 -3.50 -13.29
C ARG A 18 16.53 -4.89 -13.58
N PRO A 19 15.96 -5.12 -14.77
CA PRO A 19 15.45 -6.43 -15.16
C PRO A 19 16.53 -7.51 -15.14
N GLY A 20 16.25 -8.65 -14.51
CA GLY A 20 17.15 -9.81 -14.48
C GLY A 20 18.32 -9.72 -13.50
N GLU A 21 18.49 -8.61 -12.78
CA GLU A 21 19.48 -8.50 -11.70
C GLU A 21 18.92 -8.96 -10.35
N LYS A 22 19.81 -9.23 -9.39
CA LYS A 22 19.41 -9.57 -8.02
C LYS A 22 18.71 -8.38 -7.36
N PRO A 23 17.68 -8.63 -6.53
CA PRO A 23 17.03 -7.57 -5.78
C PRO A 23 17.99 -6.92 -4.78
N GLU A 24 17.82 -5.62 -4.57
CA GLU A 24 18.44 -4.87 -3.48
C GLU A 24 17.53 -4.92 -2.25
N VAL A 25 18.11 -5.11 -1.07
CA VAL A 25 17.39 -5.19 0.20
C VAL A 25 17.84 -4.06 1.12
N THR A 26 16.89 -3.27 1.60
CA THR A 26 17.15 -2.09 2.44
C THR A 26 16.28 -2.14 3.69
N GLU A 27 16.91 -2.01 4.86
CA GLU A 27 16.22 -1.85 6.14
C GLU A 27 15.74 -0.40 6.32
N GLY A 28 14.62 -0.21 7.00
CA GLY A 28 14.10 1.13 7.30
C GLY A 28 14.93 1.91 8.33
N PRO A 29 14.56 3.17 8.61
CA PRO A 29 13.41 3.89 8.07
C PRO A 29 13.65 4.39 6.64
N PHE A 30 12.61 4.40 5.82
CA PHE A 30 12.69 4.93 4.46
C PHE A 30 12.58 6.46 4.48
N THR A 31 13.52 7.15 3.86
CA THR A 31 13.70 8.62 3.93
C THR A 31 12.65 9.43 3.16
N GLU A 32 11.97 8.86 2.17
CA GLU A 32 10.87 9.52 1.46
C GLU A 32 9.56 9.38 2.25
N SER A 33 9.34 10.32 3.18
CA SER A 33 8.22 10.33 4.11
C SER A 33 6.91 10.87 3.55
N LYS A 34 6.87 11.36 2.30
CA LYS A 34 5.68 12.06 1.80
C LYS A 34 4.54 11.13 1.35
N GLU A 35 4.84 9.88 0.98
CA GLU A 35 3.84 8.96 0.44
C GLU A 35 4.13 7.50 0.81
N LEU A 36 4.52 7.25 2.06
CA LEU A 36 4.66 5.87 2.54
C LEU A 36 3.29 5.20 2.53
N THR A 37 3.09 4.27 1.60
CA THR A 37 1.90 3.44 1.53
C THR A 37 1.75 2.65 2.83
N ALA A 38 0.73 2.97 3.63
CA ALA A 38 0.45 2.34 4.91
C ALA A 38 -0.10 0.91 4.80
N GLY A 39 -0.32 0.43 3.57
CA GLY A 39 -0.78 -0.93 3.24
C GLY A 39 -1.37 -0.97 1.83
N PHE A 40 -1.44 -2.15 1.23
CA PHE A 40 -2.20 -2.38 0.00
C PHE A 40 -3.12 -3.58 0.20
N ILE A 41 -4.23 -3.59 -0.54
CA ILE A 41 -5.16 -4.71 -0.59
C ILE A 41 -5.39 -5.02 -2.06
N LEU A 42 -5.33 -6.30 -2.42
CA LEU A 42 -5.72 -6.77 -3.74
C LEU A 42 -7.13 -7.35 -3.65
N ILE A 43 -8.01 -6.89 -4.53
CA ILE A 43 -9.39 -7.37 -4.64
C ILE A 43 -9.61 -7.94 -6.03
N ASP A 44 -10.41 -9.00 -6.12
CA ASP A 44 -10.85 -9.61 -7.37
C ASP A 44 -12.35 -9.33 -7.52
N VAL A 45 -12.69 -8.52 -8.51
CA VAL A 45 -14.03 -7.96 -8.74
C VAL A 45 -14.29 -7.84 -10.24
N ASN A 46 -15.55 -7.83 -10.64
CA ASN A 46 -15.94 -7.96 -12.04
C ASN A 46 -15.91 -6.62 -12.80
N SER A 47 -15.82 -5.49 -12.08
CA SER A 47 -15.76 -4.16 -12.70
C SER A 47 -15.15 -3.10 -11.78
N MET A 48 -14.86 -1.92 -12.34
CA MET A 48 -14.36 -0.76 -11.60
C MET A 48 -15.42 -0.24 -10.61
N GLU A 49 -16.69 -0.30 -10.96
CA GLU A 49 -17.80 0.11 -10.08
C GLU A 49 -17.85 -0.77 -8.83
N GLU A 50 -17.73 -2.10 -8.99
CA GLU A 50 -17.65 -3.04 -7.87
C GLU A 50 -16.40 -2.78 -7.00
N ALA A 51 -15.27 -2.41 -7.62
CA ALA A 51 -14.06 -2.02 -6.91
C ALA A 51 -14.26 -0.77 -6.04
N ILE A 52 -14.97 0.23 -6.56
CA ILE A 52 -15.29 1.48 -5.84
C ILE A 52 -16.24 1.19 -4.67
N GLU A 53 -17.31 0.43 -4.89
CA GLU A 53 -18.23 0.00 -3.81
C GLU A 53 -17.52 -0.81 -2.72
N TRP A 54 -16.53 -1.62 -3.10
CA TRP A 54 -15.67 -2.29 -2.15
C TRP A 54 -14.82 -1.31 -1.35
N ALA A 55 -14.10 -0.40 -2.01
CA ALA A 55 -13.21 0.54 -1.35
C ALA A 55 -13.93 1.47 -0.38
N MET A 56 -15.16 1.92 -0.71
CA MET A 56 -15.97 2.78 0.15
C MET A 56 -16.41 2.14 1.48
N ARG A 57 -16.32 0.81 1.60
CA ARG A 57 -16.59 0.09 2.86
C ARG A 57 -15.40 0.08 3.81
N MET A 58 -14.22 0.51 3.36
CA MET A 58 -13.05 0.54 4.23
C MET A 58 -13.19 1.63 5.30
N PRO A 59 -12.80 1.34 6.55
CA PRO A 59 -12.64 2.39 7.54
C PRO A 59 -11.55 3.36 7.08
N ASP A 60 -11.61 4.60 7.56
CA ASP A 60 -10.55 5.57 7.36
C ASP A 60 -9.19 4.94 7.72
N PRO A 61 -8.22 4.85 6.78
CA PRO A 61 -6.95 4.19 7.00
C PRO A 61 -6.09 4.88 8.08
N GLN A 62 -6.33 6.16 8.39
CA GLN A 62 -5.67 6.87 9.49
C GLN A 62 -6.51 6.88 10.78
N GLY A 63 -7.80 6.61 10.68
CA GLY A 63 -8.72 6.45 11.82
C GLY A 63 -9.17 7.75 12.50
N HIS A 64 -8.77 8.93 12.03
CA HIS A 64 -9.05 10.22 12.65
C HIS A 64 -9.45 11.34 11.67
N GLY A 65 -9.85 10.98 10.45
CA GLY A 65 -9.98 11.89 9.31
C GLY A 65 -8.66 12.01 8.54
N GLU A 66 -8.75 12.45 7.27
CA GLU A 66 -7.63 12.73 6.35
C GLU A 66 -6.99 11.53 5.63
N GLY A 67 -7.43 10.30 5.90
CA GLY A 67 -6.99 9.13 5.16
C GLY A 67 -7.38 9.15 3.68
N GLN A 68 -6.50 8.63 2.84
CA GLN A 68 -6.70 8.49 1.39
C GLN A 68 -6.55 7.03 0.98
N ILE A 69 -7.37 6.60 0.01
CA ILE A 69 -7.27 5.29 -0.64
C ILE A 69 -7.08 5.56 -2.12
N GLU A 70 -5.97 5.07 -2.68
CA GLU A 70 -5.73 5.06 -4.13
C GLU A 70 -6.18 3.71 -4.69
N LEU A 71 -7.17 3.73 -5.60
CA LEU A 71 -7.70 2.54 -6.25
C LEU A 71 -7.11 2.42 -7.67
N ARG A 72 -6.45 1.30 -7.97
CA ARG A 72 -5.82 1.04 -9.28
C ARG A 72 -6.08 -0.37 -9.76
N GLN A 73 -6.30 -0.51 -11.06
CA GLN A 73 -6.29 -1.79 -11.74
C GLN A 73 -4.85 -2.29 -11.94
N VAL A 74 -4.64 -3.60 -11.79
CA VAL A 74 -3.37 -4.28 -12.09
C VAL A 74 -3.41 -4.92 -13.49
N PHE A 75 -2.25 -5.11 -14.11
CA PHE A 75 -2.10 -5.70 -15.46
C PHE A 75 -2.00 -7.23 -15.42
#